data_AF-A0A8S3IBU0-F1
#
_entry.id   AF-A0A8S3IBU0-F1
#
_cell.length_a   1.000
_cell.length_b   1.000
_cell.length_c   1.000
_cell.angle_alpha   90.00
_cell.angle_beta   90.00
_cell.angle_gamma   90.00
#
_symmetry.space_group_name_H-M   'P 1'
#
loop_
_entity.id
_entity.type
_entity.pdbx_description
1 polymer ?
#
loop_
_entity_poly.entity_id
_entity_poly.type
_entity_poly.pdbx_seq_one_letter_code
_entity_poly.pdbx_strand_id
1 'polypeptide(L)'
;MSPDTNNNVGGTEEHDDEEEEDEDEPVFKFSTITVGPGVRKNNENSKNIPAEFSCIAVHEKFLVIGKPTGEIIITDHLGNIISQFQIKAHTYPVNAISIDDNGEFIGSCCQEGKVKISGLLNKTDDQLITFNRPIRAVCLDPNFA
;
A
#
# COMPACT_ATOMS: atom_id res chain seq x y z
N MET A 1 -62.11 -57.32 31.80
CA MET A 1 -61.69 -58.25 30.74
C MET A 1 -61.13 -57.42 29.60
N SER A 2 -59.79 -57.34 29.50
CA SER A 2 -59.07 -57.07 28.23
C SER A 2 -59.30 -58.27 27.27
N PRO A 3 -58.99 -58.22 25.95
CA PRO A 3 -57.81 -57.64 25.27
C PRO A 3 -58.23 -56.87 23.96
N ASP A 4 -57.40 -56.29 23.07
CA ASP A 4 -56.17 -56.73 22.41
C ASP A 4 -55.24 -55.58 22.01
N THR A 5 -53.96 -55.91 22.11
CA THR A 5 -52.74 -55.32 21.55
C THR A 5 -52.85 -54.84 20.10
N ASN A 6 -52.28 -53.67 19.80
CA ASN A 6 -51.63 -53.46 18.52
C ASN A 6 -50.34 -52.63 18.68
N ASN A 7 -49.24 -53.25 18.25
CA ASN A 7 -47.91 -52.67 18.10
C ASN A 7 -47.96 -51.48 17.13
N ASN A 8 -47.30 -50.38 17.47
CA ASN A 8 -46.59 -49.63 16.46
C ASN A 8 -45.25 -49.16 17.01
N VAL A 9 -44.20 -49.65 16.35
CA VAL A 9 -42.80 -49.34 16.59
C VAL A 9 -42.58 -47.90 16.15
N GLY A 10 -42.13 -47.05 17.06
CA GLY A 10 -41.66 -45.71 16.75
C GLY A 10 -40.47 -45.44 17.64
N GLY A 11 -39.31 -45.96 17.26
CA GLY A 11 -38.05 -45.49 17.81
C GLY A 11 -37.95 -44.00 17.48
N THR A 12 -38.02 -43.16 18.50
CA THR A 12 -37.63 -41.76 18.38
C THR A 12 -36.12 -41.76 18.30
N GLU A 13 -35.61 -41.67 17.07
CA GLU A 13 -34.22 -41.28 16.84
C GLU A 13 -34.08 -39.87 17.42
N GLU A 14 -33.35 -39.76 18.53
CA GLU A 14 -32.86 -38.48 19.05
C GLU A 14 -31.86 -37.98 18.01
N HIS A 15 -32.34 -37.08 17.14
CA HIS A 15 -31.50 -36.31 16.24
C HIS A 15 -30.74 -35.33 17.15
N ASP A 16 -29.52 -35.72 17.54
CA ASP A 16 -28.51 -34.79 18.03
C ASP A 16 -28.16 -33.89 16.83
N ASP A 17 -28.94 -32.82 16.67
CA ASP A 17 -28.55 -31.68 15.85
C ASP A 17 -27.40 -31.00 16.60
N GLU A 18 -26.19 -31.56 16.48
CA GLU A 18 -24.97 -30.82 16.70
C GLU A 18 -25.07 -29.61 15.77
N GLU A 19 -25.46 -28.46 16.32
CA GLU A 19 -25.38 -27.17 15.65
C GLU A 19 -23.91 -27.01 15.26
N GLU A 20 -23.57 -27.37 14.02
CA GLU A 20 -22.29 -27.02 13.42
C GLU A 20 -22.22 -25.49 13.56
N GLU A 21 -21.39 -25.01 14.49
CA GLU A 21 -21.01 -23.61 14.57
C GLU A 21 -20.31 -23.32 13.25
N ASP A 22 -21.09 -22.90 12.24
CA ASP A 22 -20.60 -22.41 10.96
C ASP A 22 -19.64 -21.25 11.30
N GLU A 23 -18.34 -21.54 11.36
CA GLU A 23 -17.32 -20.52 11.55
C GLU A 23 -17.46 -19.53 10.37
N ASP A 24 -18.01 -18.34 10.66
CA ASP A 24 -18.23 -17.30 9.66
C ASP A 24 -16.95 -17.06 8.84
N GLU A 25 -17.05 -17.18 7.51
CA GLU A 25 -15.91 -16.97 6.61
C GLU A 25 -15.28 -15.58 6.86
N PRO A 26 -13.95 -15.49 7.03
CA PRO A 26 -13.30 -14.22 7.35
C PRO A 26 -13.50 -13.20 6.22
N VAL A 27 -14.22 -12.12 6.51
CA VAL A 27 -14.41 -11.01 5.57
C VAL A 27 -13.16 -10.13 5.45
N PHE A 28 -12.71 -9.94 4.21
CA PHE A 28 -11.59 -9.04 3.89
C PHE A 28 -11.98 -7.58 4.13
N LYS A 29 -11.32 -6.93 5.10
CA LYS A 29 -11.49 -5.50 5.39
C LYS A 29 -10.51 -4.68 4.56
N PHE A 30 -11.03 -3.77 3.74
CA PHE A 30 -10.22 -2.79 3.01
C PHE A 30 -10.74 -1.37 3.22
N SER A 31 -9.84 -0.41 3.15
CA SER A 31 -10.17 1.01 3.12
C SER A 31 -9.41 1.68 1.98
N THR A 32 -10.04 2.68 1.36
CA THR A 32 -9.41 3.44 0.29
C THR A 32 -8.76 4.68 0.87
N ILE A 33 -7.47 4.86 0.60
CA ILE A 33 -6.75 6.11 0.87
C ILE A 33 -7.31 7.18 -0.07
N THR A 34 -8.24 7.98 0.45
CA THR A 34 -8.95 9.04 -0.30
C THR A 34 -8.60 10.44 0.17
N VAL A 35 -7.81 10.55 1.23
CA VAL A 35 -7.56 11.79 1.97
C VAL A 35 -6.22 12.39 1.53
N GLY A 36 -6.21 13.69 1.22
CA GLY A 36 -4.99 14.46 0.95
C GLY A 36 -5.02 15.24 -0.39
N PRO A 37 -4.80 16.57 -0.40
CA PRO A 37 -4.87 17.43 -1.59
C PRO A 37 -3.83 17.13 -2.70
N GLY A 38 -2.94 16.15 -2.51
CA GLY A 38 -2.05 15.66 -3.57
C GLY A 38 -2.17 14.16 -3.87
N VAL A 39 -3.05 13.43 -3.17
CA VAL A 39 -3.56 12.11 -3.56
C VAL A 39 -4.83 12.27 -4.41
N ARG A 40 -5.53 13.39 -4.28
CA ARG A 40 -6.58 13.86 -5.19
C ARG A 40 -6.33 15.33 -5.54
N LYS A 41 -6.29 15.68 -6.82
CA LYS A 41 -6.33 17.09 -7.24
C LYS A 41 -7.77 17.57 -7.19
N ASN A 42 -8.19 18.13 -6.06
CA ASN A 42 -9.42 18.91 -6.01
C ASN A 42 -9.14 20.25 -6.69
N ASN A 43 -9.49 20.39 -7.96
CA ASN A 43 -9.48 21.68 -8.63
C ASN A 43 -10.93 22.09 -8.88
N GLU A 44 -11.35 23.24 -8.36
CA GLU A 44 -12.74 23.71 -8.35
C GLU A 44 -13.37 23.80 -9.75
N ASN A 45 -12.54 23.80 -10.81
CA ASN A 45 -12.97 23.94 -12.21
C ASN A 45 -12.72 22.71 -13.10
N SER A 46 -12.19 21.60 -12.60
CA SER A 46 -12.01 20.37 -13.40
C SER A 46 -12.55 19.17 -12.63
N LYS A 47 -13.49 18.42 -13.23
CA LYS A 47 -13.94 17.10 -12.76
C LYS A 47 -12.81 16.37 -12.04
N ASN A 48 -13.02 15.91 -10.80
CA ASN A 48 -12.07 15.14 -9.99
C ASN A 48 -11.13 14.28 -10.85
N ILE A 49 -9.97 14.82 -11.24
CA ILE A 49 -8.99 14.08 -12.02
C ILE A 49 -8.27 13.18 -11.02
N PRO A 50 -8.32 11.85 -11.18
CA PRO A 50 -7.56 10.96 -10.33
C PRO A 50 -6.08 11.38 -10.35
N ALA A 51 -5.43 11.45 -9.20
CA ALA A 51 -3.99 11.65 -9.22
C ALA A 51 -3.33 10.41 -9.85
N GLU A 52 -2.39 10.63 -10.76
CA GLU A 52 -1.63 9.56 -11.39
C GLU A 52 -0.40 9.25 -10.55
N PHE A 53 -0.16 7.95 -10.34
CA PHE A 53 0.98 7.42 -9.61
C PHE A 53 1.68 6.37 -10.47
N SER A 54 2.99 6.23 -10.31
CA SER A 54 3.81 5.29 -11.09
C SER A 54 4.42 4.17 -10.25
N CYS A 55 4.65 4.40 -8.95
CA CYS A 55 5.13 3.38 -8.01
C CYS A 55 4.84 3.77 -6.56
N ILE A 56 4.96 2.82 -5.65
CA ILE A 56 4.81 3.00 -4.20
C ILE A 56 5.87 2.17 -3.46
N ALA A 57 6.34 2.71 -2.34
CA ALA A 57 7.10 1.99 -1.33
C ALA A 57 6.49 2.26 0.05
N VAL A 58 6.53 1.26 0.92
CA VAL A 58 5.87 1.27 2.23
C VAL A 58 6.94 1.15 3.30
N HIS A 59 6.88 2.04 4.29
CA HIS A 59 7.68 1.97 5.50
C HIS A 59 6.74 1.90 6.72
N GLU A 60 7.22 1.42 7.86
CA GLU A 60 6.44 1.37 9.10
C GLU A 60 5.95 2.75 9.56
N LYS A 61 6.66 3.83 9.18
CA LYS A 61 6.38 5.22 9.58
C LYS A 61 5.58 6.02 8.55
N PHE A 62 5.64 5.68 7.27
CA PHE A 62 5.07 6.49 6.18
C PHE A 62 4.98 5.70 4.87
N LEU A 63 4.29 6.28 3.89
CA LEU A 63 4.24 5.82 2.51
C LEU A 63 5.04 6.77 1.62
N VAL A 64 5.68 6.21 0.59
CA VAL A 64 6.40 6.98 -0.43
C VAL A 64 5.82 6.64 -1.79
N ILE A 65 5.35 7.64 -2.53
CA ILE A 65 4.65 7.46 -3.80
C ILE A 65 5.37 8.25 -4.89
N GLY A 66 5.73 7.55 -5.97
CA GLY A 66 6.30 8.14 -7.17
C GLY A 66 5.22 8.53 -8.17
N LYS A 67 5.44 9.62 -8.91
CA LYS A 67 4.52 10.12 -9.95
C LYS A 67 5.13 10.01 -11.36
N PRO A 68 4.28 9.95 -12.41
CA PRO A 68 4.74 10.08 -13.79
C PRO A 68 5.51 11.37 -14.09
N THR A 69 5.30 12.42 -13.30
CA THR A 69 6.01 13.72 -13.40
C THR A 69 7.45 13.67 -12.86
N GLY A 70 7.84 12.58 -12.19
CA GLY A 70 9.14 12.44 -11.52
C GLY A 70 9.19 13.00 -10.10
N GLU A 71 8.06 13.53 -9.62
CA GLU A 71 7.89 13.92 -8.22
C GLU A 71 7.70 12.70 -7.32
N ILE A 72 8.28 12.76 -6.12
CA ILE A 72 8.07 11.78 -5.06
C ILE A 72 7.40 12.49 -3.90
N ILE A 73 6.23 11.98 -3.51
CA ILE A 73 5.47 12.47 -2.36
C ILE A 73 5.56 11.47 -1.21
N ILE A 74 5.55 12.01 0.00
CA ILE A 74 5.58 11.21 1.23
C ILE A 74 4.29 11.51 1.99
N THR A 75 3.64 10.46 2.47
CA THR A 75 2.37 10.57 3.20
C THR A 75 2.42 9.73 4.47
N ASP A 76 1.55 10.03 5.43
CA ASP A 76 1.21 9.03 6.44
C ASP A 76 0.42 7.85 5.81
N HIS A 77 0.11 6.83 6.61
CA HIS A 77 -0.67 5.66 6.14
C HIS A 77 -2.14 5.99 5.82
N LEU A 78 -2.62 7.19 6.17
CA LEU A 78 -3.96 7.67 5.84
C LEU A 78 -4.00 8.50 4.55
N GLY A 79 -2.83 8.78 3.94
CA GLY A 79 -2.68 9.55 2.71
C GLY A 79 -2.43 11.05 2.91
N ASN A 80 -2.31 11.52 4.15
CA ASN A 80 -2.00 12.91 4.42
C ASN A 80 -0.56 13.22 4.01
N ILE A 81 -0.38 14.21 3.14
CA ILE A 81 0.93 14.55 2.59
C ILE A 81 1.78 15.27 3.64
N ILE A 82 3.00 14.78 3.81
CA ILE A 82 4.03 15.39 4.66
C ILE A 82 4.87 16.30 3.76
N SER A 83 4.43 17.55 3.60
CA SER A 83 5.00 18.50 2.63
C SER A 83 6.49 18.78 2.83
N GLN A 84 6.98 18.74 4.07
CA GLN A 84 8.39 18.96 4.42
C GLN A 84 9.34 17.96 3.74
N PHE A 85 8.88 16.73 3.47
CA PHE A 85 9.71 15.66 2.96
C PHE A 85 9.52 15.38 1.46
N GLN A 86 8.86 16.29 0.73
CA GLN A 86 8.71 16.11 -0.72
C GLN A 86 10.07 16.16 -1.44
N ILE A 87 10.25 15.23 -2.39
CA ILE A 87 11.49 15.08 -3.14
C ILE A 87 11.18 15.31 -4.62
N LYS A 88 11.77 16.36 -5.19
CA LYS A 88 11.90 16.50 -6.65
C LYS A 88 13.12 15.71 -7.09
N ALA A 89 12.90 14.46 -7.47
CA ALA A 89 13.97 13.53 -7.81
C ALA A 89 14.24 13.48 -9.32
N HIS A 90 13.18 13.43 -10.12
CA HIS A 90 13.26 13.16 -11.56
C HIS A 90 12.37 14.12 -12.36
N THR A 91 12.55 14.15 -13.68
CA THR A 91 11.65 14.85 -14.63
C THR A 91 10.88 13.88 -15.54
N TYR A 92 10.99 12.59 -15.25
CA TYR A 92 10.37 11.48 -15.96
C TYR A 92 9.73 10.52 -14.94
N PRO A 93 8.85 9.59 -15.37
CA PRO A 93 8.20 8.66 -14.46
C PRO A 93 9.17 7.93 -13.55
N VAL A 94 8.85 7.93 -12.25
CA VAL A 94 9.59 7.16 -11.24
C VAL A 94 9.20 5.70 -11.39
N ASN A 95 10.19 4.86 -11.69
CA ASN A 95 9.97 3.44 -11.98
C ASN A 95 9.97 2.61 -10.69
N ALA A 96 10.86 2.90 -9.75
CA ALA A 96 10.93 2.19 -8.48
C ALA A 96 11.46 3.10 -7.37
N ILE A 97 11.08 2.77 -6.14
CA ILE A 97 11.50 3.44 -4.91
C ILE A 97 11.91 2.34 -3.92
N SER A 98 12.99 2.59 -3.19
CA SER A 98 13.44 1.78 -2.06
C SER A 98 13.64 2.68 -0.85
N ILE A 99 13.36 2.14 0.31
CA ILE A 99 13.54 2.81 1.61
C ILE A 99 14.45 1.90 2.42
N ASP A 100 15.37 2.47 3.20
CA ASP A 100 16.15 1.72 4.19
C ASP A 100 15.28 1.34 5.40
N ASP A 101 15.75 0.41 6.24
CA ASP A 101 14.95 -0.09 7.38
C ASP A 101 14.71 0.99 8.45
N ASN A 102 15.58 1.99 8.55
CA ASN A 102 15.39 3.10 9.49
C ASN A 102 14.42 4.17 8.95
N GLY A 103 14.17 4.18 7.63
CA GLY A 103 13.38 5.20 6.94
C GLY A 103 14.08 6.55 6.83
N GLU A 104 15.41 6.57 6.87
CA GLU A 104 16.22 7.80 6.77
C GLU A 104 16.64 8.13 5.34
N PHE A 105 16.72 7.13 4.46
CA PHE A 105 17.15 7.26 3.08
C PHE A 105 16.16 6.64 2.10
N ILE A 106 15.95 7.36 1.00
CA ILE A 106 15.05 6.95 -0.09
C ILE A 106 15.86 6.88 -1.38
N GLY A 107 15.97 5.67 -1.92
CA GLY A 107 16.48 5.41 -3.26
C GLY A 107 15.35 5.46 -4.26
N SER A 108 15.56 6.12 -5.40
CA SER A 108 14.57 6.18 -6.48
C SER A 108 15.24 6.10 -7.84
N CYS A 109 14.56 5.53 -8.83
CA CYS A 109 15.06 5.47 -10.19
C CYS A 109 14.00 5.83 -11.21
N CYS A 110 14.41 6.33 -12.38
CA CYS A 110 13.48 6.76 -13.42
C CYS A 110 13.84 6.27 -14.83
N GLN A 111 12.91 6.52 -15.75
CA GLN A 111 13.01 6.13 -17.15
C GLN A 111 14.21 6.74 -17.89
N GLU A 112 14.70 7.91 -17.46
CA GLU A 112 15.81 8.60 -18.12
C GLU A 112 17.19 8.05 -17.73
N GLY A 113 17.24 7.07 -16.83
CA GLY A 113 18.46 6.46 -16.36
C GLY A 113 19.08 7.11 -15.13
N LYS A 114 18.37 8.01 -14.44
CA LYS A 114 18.82 8.58 -13.18
C LYS A 114 18.40 7.70 -12.00
N VAL A 115 19.33 7.56 -11.06
CA VAL A 115 19.10 7.00 -9.72
C VAL A 115 19.44 8.08 -8.72
N LYS A 116 18.50 8.41 -7.84
CA LYS A 116 18.68 9.38 -6.78
C LYS A 116 18.55 8.70 -5.42
N ILE A 117 19.53 8.90 -4.56
CA ILE A 117 19.46 8.56 -3.14
C ILE A 117 19.28 9.89 -2.41
N SER A 118 18.21 10.01 -1.63
CA SER A 118 17.90 11.23 -0.88
C SER A 118 17.69 10.92 0.58
N GLY A 119 18.32 11.71 1.46
CA GLY A 119 18.01 11.66 2.89
C GLY A 119 16.68 12.36 3.20
N LEU A 120 15.91 11.79 4.13
CA LEU A 120 14.58 12.29 4.49
C LEU A 120 14.68 13.62 5.25
N LEU A 121 15.53 13.66 6.27
CA LEU A 121 15.75 14.83 7.14
C LEU A 121 16.94 15.67 6.68
N ASN A 122 18.05 15.00 6.36
CA ASN A 122 19.29 15.64 5.96
C ASN A 122 19.56 15.40 4.47
N LYS A 123 19.64 16.49 3.69
CA LYS A 123 19.86 16.44 2.24
C LYS A 123 21.32 16.66 1.84
N THR A 124 22.24 16.75 2.81
CA THR A 124 23.68 16.96 2.52
C THR A 124 24.29 15.78 1.77
N ASP A 125 23.77 14.58 2.00
CA ASP A 125 24.29 13.33 1.45
C ASP A 125 23.44 12.80 0.29
N ASP A 126 22.63 13.67 -0.33
CA ASP A 126 21.88 13.34 -1.53
C ASP A 126 22.84 12.99 -2.68
N GLN A 127 22.65 11.81 -3.27
CA GLN A 127 23.44 11.33 -4.41
C GLN A 127 22.57 11.26 -5.66
N LEU A 128 23.16 11.64 -6.79
CA LEU A 128 22.56 11.48 -8.11
C LEU A 128 23.52 10.73 -9.03
N ILE A 129 23.13 9.53 -9.44
CA ILE A 129 23.88 8.65 -10.31
C ILE A 129 23.15 8.58 -11.65
N THR A 130 23.88 8.78 -12.75
CA THR A 130 23.30 8.78 -14.10
C THR A 130 23.83 7.59 -14.90
N PHE A 131 22.92 6.84 -15.50
CA PHE A 131 23.21 5.73 -16.38
C PHE A 131 22.75 6.05 -17.81
N ASN A 132 23.41 5.45 -18.80
CA ASN A 132 23.07 5.60 -20.23
C ASN A 132 21.93 4.67 -20.68
N ARG A 133 21.07 4.24 -19.76
CA ARG A 133 19.92 3.37 -20.04
C ARG A 133 18.82 3.57 -18.98
N PRO A 134 17.54 3.30 -19.32
CA PRO A 134 16.47 3.33 -18.34
C PRO A 134 16.72 2.37 -17.17
N ILE A 135 16.46 2.84 -15.94
CA ILE A 135 16.56 2.01 -14.73
C ILE A 135 15.16 1.63 -14.26
N ARG A 136 14.94 0.33 -14.07
CA ARG A 136 13.61 -0.25 -13.75
C ARG A 136 13.43 -0.58 -12.28
N ALA A 137 14.52 -0.79 -11.54
CA ALA A 137 14.50 -1.18 -10.14
C ALA A 137 15.69 -0.56 -9.40
N VAL A 138 15.50 -0.33 -8.10
CA VAL A 138 16.52 0.09 -7.15
C VAL A 138 16.20 -0.58 -5.81
N CYS A 139 17.23 -0.96 -5.06
CA CYS A 139 17.11 -1.50 -3.72
C CYS A 139 18.27 -0.94 -2.90
N LEU A 140 17.94 -0.33 -1.75
CA LEU A 140 18.92 0.08 -0.75
C LEU A 140 19.28 -1.13 0.12
N ASP A 141 20.49 -1.13 0.68
CA ASP A 141 20.80 -2.05 1.75
C ASP A 141 19.90 -1.74 2.97
N PRO A 142 19.39 -2.76 3.69
CA PRO A 142 18.61 -2.53 4.92
C PRO A 142 19.33 -1.62 5.92
N ASN A 143 20.67 -1.71 6.00
CA ASN A 143 21.54 -0.91 6.89
C ASN A 143 22.27 0.21 6.13
N PHE A 144 21.61 0.85 5.16
CA PHE A 144 22.26 1.87 4.34
C PHE A 144 22.72 3.11 5.14
N ALA A 145 22.00 3.48 6.21
CA ALA A 145 22.27 4.65 7.04
C ALA A 145 23.60 4.59 7.81
#